data_AF-A0A941AGW7-F1
#
_entry.id   AF-A0A941AGW7-F1
#
_cell.length_a   1.000
_cell.length_b   1.000
_cell.length_c   1.000
_cell.angle_alpha   90.00
_cell.angle_beta   90.00
_cell.angle_gamma   90.00
#
_symmetry.space_group_name_H-M   'P 1'
#
loop_
_entity.id
_entity.type
_entity.pdbx_description
1 polymer ?
#
loop_
_entity_poly.entity_id
_entity_poly.type
_entity_poly.pdbx_seq_one_letter_code
_entity_poly.pdbx_strand_id
1 'polypeptide(L)'
;MEASRLALLWGVAHRLVESNELEIPGFSGNPPDRCYHCKKELFGILAGIAREEGYASVCDGSNADDVHDFRPGRKAAKELAVRSPLLENGLTKPAIRRLSRHFGLPTADRGSFACLSSRFPYGTRI
;
A
#
# COMPACT_ATOMS: atom_id res chain seq x y z
N MET A 1 7.30 14.59 6.95
CA MET A 1 7.00 13.77 5.75
C MET A 1 5.63 14.17 5.19
N GLU A 2 5.34 13.91 3.93
CA GLU A 2 4.07 14.34 3.34
C GLU A 2 2.83 13.63 3.91
N ALA A 3 2.93 12.32 4.15
CA ALA A 3 1.83 11.54 4.73
C ALA A 3 1.37 12.12 6.08
N SER A 4 2.33 12.49 6.95
CA SER A 4 2.02 13.12 8.24
C SER A 4 1.37 14.49 8.09
N ARG A 5 1.77 15.29 7.09
CA ARG A 5 1.15 16.58 6.79
C ARG A 5 -0.29 16.44 6.31
N LEU A 6 -0.56 15.47 5.42
CA LEU A 6 -1.91 15.20 4.91
C LEU A 6 -2.83 14.69 6.01
N ALA A 7 -2.34 13.77 6.84
CA ALA A 7 -3.12 13.27 7.98
C ALA A 7 -3.49 14.39 8.95
N LEU A 8 -2.55 15.29 9.27
CA LEU A 8 -2.81 16.48 10.10
C LEU A 8 -3.86 17.40 9.48
N LEU A 9 -3.76 17.69 8.17
CA LEU A 9 -4.73 18.53 7.46
C LEU A 9 -6.15 17.96 7.51
N TRP A 10 -6.28 16.63 7.55
CA TRP A 10 -7.54 15.91 7.53
C TRP A 10 -8.03 15.47 8.92
N GLY A 11 -7.30 15.82 9.98
CA GLY A 11 -7.64 15.41 11.35
C GLY A 11 -7.58 13.90 11.58
N VAL A 12 -6.76 13.17 10.81
CA VAL A 12 -6.59 11.72 10.91
C VAL A 12 -5.39 11.41 11.79
N ALA A 13 -5.54 10.47 12.72
CA ALA A 13 -4.44 9.97 13.52
C ALA A 13 -3.37 9.33 12.63
N HIS A 14 -2.11 9.74 12.82
CA HIS A 14 -0.98 9.23 12.05
C HIS A 14 0.07 8.64 12.98
N ARG A 15 0.45 7.39 12.74
CA ARG A 15 1.52 6.68 13.44
C ARG A 15 2.62 6.32 12.47
N LEU A 16 3.86 6.65 12.82
CA LEU A 16 5.02 6.13 12.09
C LEU A 16 5.30 4.70 12.60
N VAL A 17 5.46 3.78 11.66
CA VAL A 17 5.82 2.39 11.93
C VAL A 17 7.10 2.11 11.16
N GLU A 18 8.14 1.68 11.85
CA GLU A 18 9.40 1.30 11.23
C GLU A 18 9.32 -0.14 10.72
N SER A 19 9.81 -0.36 9.52
CA SER A 19 9.97 -1.68 8.90
C SER A 19 11.29 -1.71 8.16
N ASN A 20 11.93 -2.88 8.09
CA ASN A 20 13.15 -3.07 7.31
C ASN A 20 12.94 -4.14 6.24
N GLU A 21 12.68 -3.71 5.00
CA GLU A 21 12.43 -4.64 3.92
C GLU A 21 13.64 -5.51 3.56
N LEU A 22 14.86 -5.04 3.81
CA LEU A 22 16.09 -5.80 3.48
C LEU A 22 16.30 -6.99 4.41
N GLU A 23 15.74 -6.94 5.62
CA GLU A 23 15.74 -8.04 6.59
C GLU A 23 14.64 -9.07 6.31
N ILE A 24 13.66 -8.77 5.45
CA ILE A 24 12.57 -9.70 5.13
C ILE A 24 13.11 -10.88 4.30
N PRO A 25 12.97 -12.12 4.78
CA PRO A 25 13.32 -13.29 3.99
C PRO A 25 12.56 -13.33 2.65
N GLY A 26 13.31 -13.43 1.55
CA GLY A 26 12.74 -13.43 0.20
C GLY A 26 12.62 -12.06 -0.46
N PHE A 27 13.01 -10.96 0.21
CA PHE A 27 12.98 -9.62 -0.39
C PHE A 27 14.31 -9.20 -1.02
N SER A 28 15.43 -9.28 -0.27
CA SER A 28 16.74 -8.76 -0.68
C SER A 28 17.36 -9.43 -1.91
N GLY A 29 16.90 -10.64 -2.28
CA GLY A 29 17.26 -11.26 -3.56
C GLY A 29 16.64 -10.58 -4.79
N ASN A 30 15.77 -9.57 -4.59
CA ASN A 30 14.96 -8.92 -5.62
C ASN A 30 14.25 -9.89 -6.60
N PRO A 31 13.61 -10.98 -6.12
CA PRO A 31 12.88 -11.86 -7.03
C PRO A 31 11.62 -11.15 -7.58
N PRO A 32 11.01 -11.68 -8.66
CA PRO A 32 9.78 -11.11 -9.22
C PRO A 32 8.62 -10.99 -8.22
N ASP A 33 8.63 -11.81 -7.17
CA ASP A 33 7.62 -11.85 -6.11
C ASP A 33 8.05 -11.11 -4.82
N ARG A 34 9.15 -10.32 -4.79
CA ARG A 34 9.55 -9.54 -3.59
C ARG A 34 8.41 -8.70 -3.01
N CYS A 35 7.52 -8.19 -3.88
CA CYS A 35 6.37 -7.38 -3.49
C CYS A 35 5.37 -8.17 -2.63
N TYR A 36 5.28 -9.49 -2.82
CA TYR A 36 4.50 -10.37 -1.95
C TYR A 36 5.11 -10.39 -0.54
N HIS A 37 6.42 -10.66 -0.42
CA HIS A 37 7.12 -10.70 0.86
C HIS A 37 7.03 -9.38 1.62
N CYS A 38 7.32 -8.26 0.96
CA CYS A 38 7.18 -6.93 1.54
C CYS A 38 5.76 -6.64 2.02
N LYS A 39 4.74 -6.90 1.17
CA LYS A 39 3.35 -6.63 1.57
C LYS A 39 2.86 -7.55 2.69
N LYS A 40 3.31 -8.81 2.71
CA LYS A 40 2.98 -9.75 3.78
C LYS A 40 3.49 -9.26 5.13
N GLU A 41 4.72 -8.76 5.18
CA GLU A 41 5.30 -8.17 6.39
C GLU A 41 4.53 -6.92 6.82
N LEU A 42 4.38 -5.94 5.91
CA LEU A 42 3.72 -4.67 6.22
C LEU A 42 2.27 -4.85 6.68
N PHE A 43 1.50 -5.70 5.98
CA PHE A 43 0.13 -6.00 6.40
C PHE A 43 0.08 -6.84 7.67
N GLY A 44 1.07 -7.70 7.92
CA GLY A 44 1.19 -8.43 9.18
C GLY A 44 1.34 -7.50 10.38
N ILE A 45 2.24 -6.51 10.26
CA ILE A 45 2.43 -5.47 11.28
C ILE A 45 1.12 -4.68 11.50
N LEU A 46 0.48 -4.22 10.42
CA LEU A 46 -0.79 -3.48 10.50
C LEU A 46 -1.92 -4.31 11.09
N ALA A 47 -2.00 -5.61 10.78
CA ALA A 47 -3.00 -6.52 11.35
C ALA A 47 -2.78 -6.73 12.85
N GLY A 48 -1.53 -6.78 13.31
CA GLY A 48 -1.17 -6.80 14.73
C GLY A 48 -1.71 -5.57 15.46
N ILE A 49 -1.40 -4.37 14.92
CA ILE A 49 -1.90 -3.09 15.44
C ILE A 49 -3.42 -3.05 15.44
N ALA A 50 -4.07 -3.47 14.34
CA ALA A 50 -5.53 -3.48 14.22
C ALA A 50 -6.18 -4.34 15.32
N ARG A 51 -5.61 -5.51 15.60
CA ARG A 51 -6.10 -6.40 16.65
C ARG A 51 -5.89 -5.82 18.05
N GLU A 52 -4.72 -5.24 18.31
CA GLU A 52 -4.39 -4.64 19.62
C GLU A 52 -5.26 -3.43 19.94
N GLU A 53 -5.56 -2.61 18.93
CA GLU A 53 -6.35 -1.37 19.09
C GLU A 53 -7.86 -1.58 18.82
N GLY A 54 -8.28 -2.80 18.48
CA GLY A 54 -9.70 -3.14 18.29
C GLY A 54 -10.32 -2.64 16.97
N TYR A 55 -9.52 -2.38 15.95
CA TYR A 55 -10.01 -2.04 14.61
C TYR A 55 -10.52 -3.27 13.86
N ALA A 56 -11.64 -3.10 13.15
CA ALA A 56 -12.29 -4.20 12.43
C ALA A 56 -11.53 -4.64 11.16
N SER A 57 -10.73 -3.77 10.54
CA SER A 57 -10.08 -4.07 9.26
C SER A 57 -8.88 -3.15 9.00
N VAL A 58 -7.92 -3.68 8.24
CA VAL A 58 -6.86 -2.90 7.59
C VAL A 58 -7.31 -2.63 6.14
N CYS A 59 -7.16 -1.40 5.67
CA CYS A 59 -7.53 -1.00 4.31
C CYS A 59 -6.31 -0.57 3.50
N ASP A 60 -6.30 -0.88 2.20
CA ASP A 60 -5.32 -0.37 1.25
C ASP A 60 -5.96 0.49 0.13
N GLY A 61 -5.09 1.09 -0.70
CA GLY A 61 -5.50 1.98 -1.80
C GLY A 61 -5.63 1.30 -3.17
N SER A 62 -5.74 -0.03 -3.24
CA SER A 62 -5.92 -0.73 -4.52
C SER A 62 -7.24 -0.31 -5.18
N ASN A 63 -7.23 -0.11 -6.49
CA ASN A 63 -8.35 0.43 -7.27
C ASN A 63 -8.68 -0.43 -8.51
N ALA A 64 -9.77 -0.12 -9.21
CA ALA A 64 -10.29 -0.94 -10.31
C ALA A 64 -9.35 -1.07 -11.52
N ASP A 65 -8.51 -0.06 -11.79
CA ASP A 65 -7.55 -0.15 -12.90
C ASP A 65 -6.40 -1.12 -12.60
N ASP A 66 -6.18 -1.45 -11.32
CA ASP A 66 -5.08 -2.32 -10.91
C ASP A 66 -5.34 -3.80 -11.23
N VAL A 67 -6.58 -4.19 -11.61
CA VAL A 67 -6.99 -5.60 -11.78
C VAL A 67 -6.09 -6.37 -12.72
N HIS A 68 -5.71 -5.75 -13.85
CA HIS A 68 -4.92 -6.39 -14.90
C HIS A 68 -3.40 -6.35 -14.67
N ASP A 69 -2.93 -5.64 -13.63
CA ASP A 69 -1.51 -5.54 -13.33
C ASP A 69 -0.97 -6.81 -12.65
N PHE A 70 0.24 -7.21 -13.01
CA PHE A 70 1.00 -8.20 -12.24
C PHE A 70 1.41 -7.62 -10.87
N ARG A 71 0.59 -7.88 -9.85
CA ARG A 71 0.80 -7.40 -8.47
C ARG A 71 0.80 -8.54 -7.47
N PRO A 72 1.95 -9.21 -7.27
CA PRO A 72 2.11 -10.27 -6.26
C PRO A 72 1.68 -9.85 -4.86
N GLY A 73 1.84 -8.57 -4.51
CA GLY A 73 1.42 -8.01 -3.23
C GLY A 73 -0.08 -8.13 -2.93
N ARG A 74 -0.94 -8.26 -3.94
CA ARG A 74 -2.39 -8.49 -3.73
C ARG A 74 -2.69 -9.84 -3.11
N LYS A 75 -1.85 -10.85 -3.40
CA LYS A 75 -1.97 -12.16 -2.77
C LYS A 75 -1.82 -12.04 -1.25
N ALA A 76 -0.83 -11.26 -0.78
CA ALA A 76 -0.63 -11.00 0.64
C ALA A 76 -1.80 -10.24 1.27
N ALA A 77 -2.34 -9.22 0.59
CA ALA A 77 -3.53 -8.49 1.05
C ALA A 77 -4.72 -9.45 1.28
N LYS A 78 -4.98 -10.34 0.33
CA LYS A 78 -6.07 -11.32 0.41
C LYS A 78 -5.85 -12.33 1.54
N GLU A 79 -4.63 -12.85 1.68
CA GLU A 79 -4.27 -13.80 2.76
C GLU A 79 -4.46 -13.22 4.15
N LEU A 80 -4.26 -11.90 4.31
CA LEU A 80 -4.38 -11.18 5.58
C LEU A 80 -5.71 -10.43 5.74
N ALA A 81 -6.70 -10.73 4.89
CA ALA A 81 -8.04 -10.11 4.91
C ALA A 81 -8.03 -8.56 4.86
N VAL A 82 -7.03 -7.97 4.20
CA VAL A 82 -6.96 -6.53 3.94
C VAL A 82 -8.06 -6.16 2.96
N ARG A 83 -8.78 -5.08 3.26
CA ARG A 83 -9.86 -4.55 2.43
C ARG A 83 -9.32 -3.53 1.44
N SER A 84 -9.91 -3.47 0.25
CA SER A 84 -9.55 -2.51 -0.79
C SER A 84 -10.80 -1.74 -1.23
N PRO A 85 -11.30 -0.78 -0.44
CA PRO A 85 -12.62 -0.18 -0.67
C PRO A 85 -12.78 0.44 -2.06
N LEU A 86 -11.71 1.02 -2.62
CA LEU A 86 -11.76 1.62 -3.96
C LEU A 86 -11.95 0.53 -5.03
N LEU A 87 -11.21 -0.57 -4.95
CA LEU A 87 -11.37 -1.72 -5.83
C LEU A 87 -12.73 -2.41 -5.64
N GLU A 88 -13.15 -2.64 -4.39
CA GLU A 88 -14.42 -3.31 -4.05
C GLU A 88 -15.66 -2.56 -4.59
N ASN A 89 -15.55 -1.24 -4.75
CA ASN A 89 -16.60 -0.39 -5.30
C ASN A 89 -16.36 0.00 -6.77
N GLY A 90 -15.37 -0.61 -7.44
CA GLY A 90 -15.11 -0.37 -8.86
C GLY A 90 -14.61 1.04 -9.19
N LEU A 91 -14.00 1.75 -8.22
CA LEU A 91 -13.47 3.09 -8.45
C LEU A 91 -12.22 3.02 -9.32
N THR A 92 -12.29 3.68 -10.46
CA THR A 92 -11.15 3.90 -11.37
C THR A 92 -10.34 5.12 -10.95
N LYS A 93 -9.11 5.22 -11.42
CA LYS A 93 -8.18 6.33 -11.21
C LYS A 93 -8.79 7.67 -11.61
N PRO A 94 -9.48 7.84 -12.77
CA PRO A 94 -10.18 9.09 -13.07
C PRO A 94 -11.24 9.46 -12.03
N ALA A 95 -12.01 8.47 -11.53
CA ALA A 95 -13.01 8.70 -10.49
C ALA A 95 -12.36 9.11 -9.16
N ILE A 96 -11.28 8.43 -8.76
CA ILE A 96 -10.50 8.76 -7.55
C ILE A 96 -9.92 10.16 -7.65
N ARG A 97 -9.35 10.56 -8.80
CA ARG A 97 -8.83 11.93 -9.00
C ARG A 97 -9.93 12.99 -8.89
N ARG A 98 -11.14 12.71 -9.41
CA ARG A 98 -12.30 13.59 -9.25
C ARG A 98 -12.71 13.74 -7.78
N LEU A 99 -12.82 12.63 -7.05
CA LEU A 99 -13.13 12.65 -5.61
C LEU A 99 -12.04 13.37 -4.82
N SER A 100 -10.78 13.12 -5.14
CA SER A 100 -9.61 13.77 -4.54
C SER A 100 -9.70 15.30 -4.70
N ARG A 101 -10.01 15.81 -5.89
CA ARG A 101 -10.27 17.25 -6.10
C ARG A 101 -11.48 17.75 -5.34
N HIS A 102 -12.58 16.99 -5.35
CA HIS A 102 -13.81 17.35 -4.66
C HIS A 102 -13.61 17.53 -3.15
N PHE A 103 -12.80 16.67 -2.52
CA PHE A 103 -12.44 16.77 -1.10
C PHE A 103 -11.24 17.68 -0.82
N GLY A 104 -10.68 18.37 -1.84
CA GLY A 104 -9.55 19.28 -1.64
C GLY A 104 -8.21 18.59 -1.32
N LEU A 105 -8.04 17.32 -1.69
CA LEU A 105 -6.74 16.64 -1.56
C LEU A 105 -5.73 17.20 -2.59
N PRO A 106 -4.53 17.63 -2.16
CA PRO A 106 -3.51 18.17 -3.06
C PRO A 106 -2.80 17.09 -3.89
N THR A 107 -3.22 15.82 -3.77
CA THR A 107 -2.61 14.65 -4.42
C THR A 107 -3.34 14.22 -5.69
N ALA A 108 -4.41 14.94 -6.08
CA ALA A 108 -5.29 14.54 -7.18
C ALA A 108 -4.60 14.36 -8.53
N ASP A 109 -3.52 15.07 -8.82
CA ASP A 109 -2.78 14.99 -10.09
C ASP A 109 -1.40 14.30 -9.95
N ARG A 110 -1.13 13.76 -8.76
CA ARG A 110 0.13 13.10 -8.47
C ARG A 110 0.29 11.77 -9.22
N GLY A 111 1.53 11.44 -9.57
CA GLY A 111 1.93 10.14 -10.12
C GLY A 111 2.04 9.05 -9.05
N SER A 112 2.03 7.79 -9.48
CA SER A 112 2.26 6.64 -8.60
C SER A 112 3.75 6.53 -8.24
N PHE A 113 4.05 6.27 -6.97
CA PHE A 113 5.40 5.92 -6.55
C PHE A 113 5.64 4.41 -6.73
N ALA A 114 6.74 4.07 -7.40
CA ALA A 114 7.22 2.69 -7.47
C ALA A 114 8.27 2.44 -6.37
N CYS A 115 8.33 1.21 -5.87
CA CYS A 115 9.36 0.74 -4.95
C CYS A 115 10.78 0.94 -5.54
N LEU A 116 11.74 1.42 -4.76
CA LEU A 116 13.11 1.67 -5.24
C LEU A 116 13.78 0.41 -5.79
N SER A 117 13.47 -0.77 -5.24
CA SER A 117 13.96 -2.06 -5.75
C SER A 117 13.61 -2.32 -7.21
N SER A 118 12.55 -1.70 -7.76
CA SER A 118 12.21 -1.84 -9.18
C SER A 118 13.22 -1.17 -10.14
N ARG A 119 14.23 -0.47 -9.61
CA ARG A 119 15.30 0.15 -10.40
C ARG A 119 16.47 -0.81 -10.62
N PHE A 120 16.42 -1.99 -10.01
CA PHE A 120 17.38 -3.06 -10.19
C PHE A 120 16.70 -4.21 -10.94
N PRO A 121 17.40 -4.87 -11.89
CA PRO A 121 16.91 -6.08 -12.52
C PRO A 121 16.55 -7.16 -11.49
N TYR A 122 15.56 -8.00 -11.82
CA TYR A 122 15.21 -9.12 -10.94
C TYR A 122 16.40 -10.06 -10.74
N GLY A 123 16.54 -10.55 -9.51
CA GLY A 123 17.68 -11.38 -9.09
C GLY A 123 18.93 -10.59 -8.68
N THR A 124 18.98 -9.27 -8.93
CA THR A 124 20.05 -8.42 -8.39
C THR A 124 19.82 -8.24 -6.89
N ARG A 125 20.75 -8.75 -6.08
CA ARG A 125 20.70 -8.57 -4.62
C ARG A 125 20.77 -7.08 -4.26
N ILE A 126 19.88 -6.67 -3.35
CA ILE A 126 19.74 -5.32 -2.79
C ILE A 126 19.84 -5.35 -1.26
#